data_AF-A0A943FME8-F1
#
_entry.id   AF-A0A943FME8-F1
#
_cell.length_a   1.000
_cell.length_b   1.000
_cell.length_c   1.000
_cell.angle_alpha   90.00
_cell.angle_beta   90.00
_cell.angle_gamma   90.00
#
_symmetry.space_group_name_H-M   'P 1'
#
loop_
_entity.id
_entity.type
_entity.pdbx_description
1 polymer ?
#
loop_
_entity_poly.entity_id
_entity_poly.type
_entity_poly.pdbx_seq_one_letter_code
_entity_poly.pdbx_strand_id
1 'polypeptide(L)'
;MIIDELLDNLQMSRYKLSKLSGVPQATISDICSGKADMERCSAGTIYKIAKVLNVTVESLLEAHEYEQNREGEHRSSFEIFKSNICHKVKDVGDLDFIINTLESDIIVELFQKKWYPEALYMLGMLDYLSRENSLPICTNYNDIRRHKLAQVVYPSSVLIQAAVMHSDEVKEEARQNAIPEFMRFNIVECEVRNIV
;
A
#
# COMPACT_ATOMS: atom_id res chain seq x y z
N MET A 1 17.38 -4.34 6.55
CA MET A 1 18.02 -4.23 5.22
C MET A 1 19.08 -5.31 5.04
N ILE A 2 18.95 -6.09 3.95
CA ILE A 2 19.45 -7.45 3.78
C ILE A 2 20.96 -7.47 3.67
N ILE A 3 21.51 -6.44 3.04
CA ILE A 3 22.95 -6.28 2.91
C ILE A 3 23.59 -6.08 4.29
N ASP A 4 22.95 -5.34 5.20
CA ASP A 4 23.50 -5.17 6.56
C ASP A 4 23.41 -6.48 7.36
N GLU A 5 22.32 -7.24 7.24
CA GLU A 5 22.20 -8.55 7.89
C GLU A 5 23.24 -9.55 7.38
N LEU A 6 23.46 -9.59 6.06
CA LEU A 6 24.50 -10.42 5.44
C LEU A 6 25.90 -9.98 5.89
N LEU A 7 26.12 -8.67 6.04
CA LEU A 7 27.39 -8.14 6.53
C LEU A 7 27.65 -8.49 7.99
N ASP A 8 26.62 -8.45 8.84
CA ASP A 8 26.71 -8.85 10.24
C ASP A 8 27.02 -10.34 10.38
N ASN A 9 26.35 -11.19 9.60
CA ASN A 9 26.63 -12.63 9.53
C ASN A 9 28.06 -12.94 9.07
N LEU A 10 28.61 -12.12 8.17
CA LEU A 10 29.97 -12.25 7.66
C LEU A 10 31.02 -11.51 8.50
N GLN A 11 30.62 -10.86 9.61
CA GLN A 11 31.46 -9.96 10.40
C GLN A 11 32.26 -8.98 9.53
N MET A 12 31.57 -8.37 8.56
CA MET A 12 32.16 -7.52 7.54
C MET A 12 31.58 -6.11 7.61
N SER A 13 32.42 -5.08 7.57
CA SER A 13 31.94 -3.71 7.51
C SER A 13 31.58 -3.30 6.07
N ARG A 14 30.68 -2.32 5.91
CA ARG A 14 30.37 -1.69 4.61
C ARG A 14 31.62 -1.16 3.89
N TYR A 15 32.62 -0.68 4.64
CA TYR A 15 33.92 -0.28 4.10
C TYR A 15 34.68 -1.45 3.48
N LYS A 16 34.72 -2.59 4.19
CA LYS A 16 35.37 -3.81 3.71
C LYS A 16 34.65 -4.37 2.48
N LEU A 17 33.31 -4.32 2.45
CA LEU A 17 32.51 -4.67 1.27
C LEU A 17 32.87 -3.80 0.06
N SER A 18 32.95 -2.47 0.24
CA SER A 18 33.37 -1.55 -0.83
C SER A 18 34.76 -1.90 -1.40
N LYS A 19 35.74 -2.19 -0.52
CA LYS A 19 37.08 -2.57 -0.95
C LYS A 19 37.13 -3.89 -1.72
N LEU A 20 36.38 -4.90 -1.28
CA LEU A 20 36.38 -6.23 -1.90
C LEU A 20 35.56 -6.29 -3.19
N SER A 21 34.44 -5.57 -3.25
CA SER A 21 33.56 -5.55 -4.44
C SER A 21 34.08 -4.59 -5.53
N GLY A 22 34.93 -3.63 -5.17
CA GLY A 22 35.35 -2.54 -6.06
C GLY A 22 34.21 -1.55 -6.35
N VAL A 23 33.12 -1.58 -5.59
CA VAL A 23 32.02 -0.62 -5.66
C VAL A 23 32.33 0.58 -4.75
N PRO A 24 32.16 1.83 -5.21
CA PRO A 24 32.43 3.01 -4.38
C PRO A 24 31.66 2.99 -3.06
N GLN A 25 32.30 3.43 -1.98
CA GLN A 25 31.71 3.43 -0.65
C GLN A 25 30.42 4.28 -0.58
N ALA A 26 30.35 5.37 -1.34
CA ALA A 26 29.13 6.17 -1.46
C ALA A 26 27.97 5.35 -2.03
N THR A 27 28.21 4.60 -3.11
CA THR A 27 27.21 3.70 -3.71
C THR A 27 26.78 2.59 -2.76
N ILE A 28 27.73 1.96 -2.05
CA ILE A 28 27.39 0.97 -1.02
C ILE A 28 26.52 1.62 0.07
N SER A 29 26.85 2.83 0.52
CA SER A 29 26.06 3.54 1.53
C SER A 29 24.68 3.94 1.04
N ASP A 30 24.54 4.35 -0.23
CA ASP A 30 23.26 4.74 -0.82
C ASP A 30 22.33 3.53 -0.98
N ILE A 31 22.87 2.39 -1.46
CA ILE A 31 22.15 1.10 -1.47
C ILE A 31 21.81 0.72 -0.04
N CYS A 32 22.77 0.81 0.89
CA CYS A 32 22.56 0.37 2.26
C CYS A 32 21.62 1.26 3.09
N SER A 33 21.26 2.42 2.56
CA SER A 33 20.36 3.38 3.21
C SER A 33 19.00 3.47 2.50
N GLY A 34 18.77 2.63 1.48
CA GLY A 34 17.55 2.65 0.67
C GLY A 34 17.42 3.87 -0.26
N LYS A 35 18.45 4.72 -0.37
CA LYS A 35 18.44 5.88 -1.29
C LYS A 35 18.60 5.45 -2.76
N ALA A 36 19.28 4.34 -2.99
CA ALA A 36 19.43 3.73 -4.30
C ALA A 36 18.65 2.41 -4.34
N ASP A 37 17.71 2.34 -5.27
CA ASP A 37 16.97 1.12 -5.58
C ASP A 37 17.92 0.08 -6.19
N MET A 38 17.93 -1.12 -5.62
CA MET A 38 18.83 -2.18 -6.02
C MET A 38 18.50 -2.73 -7.41
N GLU A 39 17.22 -2.67 -7.83
CA GLU A 39 16.79 -3.05 -9.18
C GLU A 39 17.24 -2.04 -10.25
N ARG A 40 17.40 -0.77 -9.84
CA ARG A 40 17.82 0.32 -10.74
C ARG A 40 19.34 0.50 -10.79
N CYS A 41 20.07 -0.19 -9.91
CA CYS A 41 21.51 -0.26 -9.97
C CYS A 41 21.97 -1.04 -11.20
N SER A 42 23.14 -0.70 -11.74
CA SER A 42 23.68 -1.48 -12.86
C SER A 42 23.87 -2.95 -12.46
N ALA A 43 23.50 -3.89 -13.33
CA ALA A 43 23.64 -5.32 -13.07
C ALA A 43 25.08 -5.71 -12.65
N GLY A 44 26.08 -5.01 -13.19
CA GLY A 44 27.47 -5.20 -12.81
C GLY A 44 27.79 -4.80 -11.36
N THR A 45 27.10 -3.81 -10.80
CA THR A 45 27.23 -3.41 -9.39
C THR A 45 26.67 -4.50 -8.48
N ILE A 46 25.46 -4.98 -8.77
CA ILE A 46 24.78 -5.99 -7.96
C ILE A 46 25.55 -7.31 -8.00
N TYR A 47 26.03 -7.73 -9.18
CA TYR A 47 26.86 -8.92 -9.33
C TYR A 47 28.14 -8.85 -8.47
N LYS A 48 28.83 -7.71 -8.45
CA LYS A 48 30.05 -7.54 -7.63
C LYS A 48 29.77 -7.64 -6.14
N ILE A 49 28.64 -7.11 -5.67
CA ILE A 49 28.21 -7.18 -4.27
C ILE A 49 27.84 -8.62 -3.92
N ALA A 50 26.95 -9.25 -4.70
CA ALA A 50 26.49 -10.63 -4.51
C ALA A 50 27.67 -11.62 -4.46
N LYS A 51 28.65 -11.44 -5.35
CA LYS A 51 29.89 -12.24 -5.38
C LYS A 51 30.70 -12.15 -4.08
N VAL A 52 30.80 -10.97 -3.46
CA VAL A 52 31.55 -10.80 -2.20
C VAL A 52 30.76 -11.35 -1.01
N LEU A 53 29.43 -11.21 -1.04
CA LEU A 53 28.53 -11.73 -0.01
C LEU A 53 28.27 -13.24 -0.15
N ASN A 54 28.80 -13.88 -1.20
CA ASN A 54 28.62 -15.30 -1.52
C ASN A 54 27.14 -15.71 -1.64
N VAL A 55 26.33 -14.84 -2.26
CA VAL A 55 24.93 -15.08 -2.59
C VAL A 55 24.72 -14.95 -4.10
N THR A 56 23.65 -15.52 -4.62
CA THR A 56 23.25 -15.28 -6.01
C THR A 56 22.63 -13.88 -6.15
N VAL A 57 22.62 -13.35 -7.37
CA VAL A 57 21.98 -12.04 -7.63
C VAL A 57 20.47 -12.18 -7.40
N GLU A 58 19.90 -13.29 -7.84
CA GLU A 58 18.49 -13.64 -7.71
C GLU A 58 18.07 -13.65 -6.24
N SER A 59 18.79 -14.38 -5.37
CA SER A 59 18.44 -14.43 -3.94
C SER A 59 18.65 -13.09 -3.22
N LEU A 60 19.59 -12.26 -3.69
CA LEU A 60 19.78 -10.92 -3.13
C LEU A 60 18.63 -9.97 -3.52
N LEU A 61 18.13 -10.08 -4.75
CA LEU A 61 16.97 -9.31 -5.22
C LEU A 61 15.68 -9.80 -4.58
N GLU A 62 15.44 -11.12 -4.53
CA GLU A 62 14.27 -11.71 -3.86
C GLU A 62 14.22 -11.33 -2.38
N ALA A 63 15.35 -11.37 -1.68
CA ALA A 63 15.41 -10.96 -0.28
C ALA A 63 15.19 -9.46 -0.09
N HIS A 64 15.61 -8.63 -1.05
CA HIS A 64 15.32 -7.20 -1.05
C HIS A 64 13.86 -6.91 -1.32
N GLU A 65 13.24 -7.56 -2.30
CA GLU A 65 11.80 -7.50 -2.53
C GLU A 65 11.05 -7.95 -1.27
N TYR A 66 11.46 -9.06 -0.66
CA TYR A 66 10.87 -9.58 0.59
C TYR A 66 11.03 -8.61 1.76
N GLU A 67 12.17 -7.92 1.87
CA GLU A 67 12.40 -6.88 2.86
C GLU A 67 11.68 -5.56 2.57
N GLN A 68 11.58 -5.13 1.31
CA GLN A 68 10.71 -4.00 0.94
C GLN A 68 9.26 -4.32 1.34
N ASN A 69 8.84 -5.57 1.15
CA ASN A 69 7.53 -6.05 1.58
C ASN A 69 7.41 -6.22 3.12
N ARG A 70 8.52 -6.35 3.87
CA ARG A 70 8.53 -6.54 5.35
C ARG A 70 8.82 -5.27 6.17
N GLU A 71 9.77 -4.44 5.76
CA GLU A 71 10.24 -3.24 6.48
C GLU A 71 9.60 -1.94 5.98
N GLY A 72 8.66 -2.02 5.04
CA GLY A 72 7.83 -0.88 4.70
C GLY A 72 6.76 -1.26 3.71
N GLU A 73 5.55 -1.59 4.19
CA GLU A 73 4.38 -1.17 3.44
C GLU A 73 4.52 0.34 3.30
N HIS A 74 5.06 0.80 2.17
CA HIS A 74 4.97 2.18 1.78
C HIS A 74 3.47 2.48 1.79
N ARG A 75 3.00 3.16 2.83
CA ARG A 75 1.62 3.61 2.90
C ARG A 75 1.45 4.57 1.75
N SER A 76 0.95 4.03 0.65
CA SER A 76 0.64 4.81 -0.54
C SER A 76 -0.36 5.88 -0.15
N SER A 77 -0.43 6.95 -0.94
CA SER A 77 -1.48 7.93 -0.71
C SER A 77 -2.83 7.23 -0.74
N PHE A 78 -3.78 7.72 0.07
CA PHE A 78 -5.08 7.09 0.17
C PHE A 78 -5.78 6.97 -1.20
N GLU A 79 -5.56 7.91 -2.12
CA GLU A 79 -6.06 7.81 -3.51
C GLU A 79 -5.48 6.64 -4.29
N ILE A 80 -4.17 6.41 -4.19
CA ILE A 80 -3.52 5.26 -4.84
C ILE A 80 -4.07 3.96 -4.24
N PHE A 81 -4.23 3.92 -2.92
CA PHE A 81 -4.83 2.78 -2.24
C PHE A 81 -6.23 2.48 -2.77
N LYS A 82 -7.12 3.48 -2.83
CA LYS A 82 -8.48 3.31 -3.37
C LYS A 82 -8.46 2.78 -4.80
N SER A 83 -7.64 3.36 -5.67
CA SER A 83 -7.50 2.93 -7.07
C SER A 83 -7.08 1.46 -7.16
N ASN A 84 -6.06 1.05 -6.40
CA ASN A 84 -5.58 -0.33 -6.37
C ASN A 84 -6.67 -1.31 -5.94
N ILE A 85 -7.48 -0.95 -4.94
CA ILE A 85 -8.59 -1.79 -4.49
C ILE A 85 -9.66 -1.91 -5.57
N CYS A 86 -10.05 -0.83 -6.22
CA CYS A 86 -11.05 -0.88 -7.29
C CYS A 86 -10.57 -1.71 -8.49
N HIS A 87 -9.29 -1.60 -8.88
CA HIS A 87 -8.68 -2.48 -9.88
C HIS A 87 -8.69 -3.94 -9.44
N LYS A 88 -8.31 -4.22 -8.19
CA LYS A 88 -8.33 -5.58 -7.65
C LYS A 88 -9.72 -6.20 -7.71
N VAL A 89 -10.76 -5.48 -7.30
CA VAL A 89 -12.17 -5.93 -7.39
C VAL A 89 -12.54 -6.24 -8.84
N LYS A 90 -12.12 -5.40 -9.80
CA LYS A 90 -12.38 -5.60 -11.23
C LYS A 90 -11.68 -6.84 -11.78
N ASP A 91 -10.46 -7.11 -11.34
CA ASP A 91 -9.61 -8.20 -11.85
C ASP A 91 -10.01 -9.57 -11.29
N VAL A 92 -10.28 -9.65 -9.98
CA VAL A 92 -10.64 -10.92 -9.31
C VAL A 92 -12.14 -11.16 -9.27
N GLY A 93 -12.96 -10.11 -9.41
CA GLY A 93 -14.41 -10.18 -9.28
C GLY A 93 -14.90 -10.03 -7.83
N ASP A 94 -16.18 -9.70 -7.68
CA ASP A 94 -16.77 -9.34 -6.39
C ASP A 94 -16.65 -10.46 -5.35
N LEU A 95 -17.05 -11.69 -5.71
CA LEU A 95 -17.12 -12.82 -4.78
C LEU A 95 -15.73 -13.24 -4.30
N ASP A 96 -14.77 -13.35 -5.21
CA ASP A 96 -13.39 -13.69 -4.86
C ASP A 96 -12.74 -12.59 -4.02
N PHE A 97 -13.04 -11.32 -4.30
CA PHE A 97 -12.56 -10.23 -3.46
C PHE A 97 -13.12 -10.32 -2.03
N ILE A 98 -14.42 -10.60 -1.89
CA ILE A 98 -15.08 -10.78 -0.59
C ILE A 98 -14.43 -11.95 0.18
N ILE A 99 -14.31 -13.12 -0.46
CA ILE A 99 -13.72 -14.31 0.18
C ILE A 99 -12.29 -14.02 0.64
N ASN A 100 -11.45 -13.51 -0.25
CA ASN A 100 -10.06 -13.18 0.07
C ASN A 100 -9.95 -12.15 1.20
N THR A 101 -10.85 -11.15 1.24
CA THR A 101 -10.85 -10.12 2.29
C THR A 101 -11.27 -10.72 3.65
N LEU A 102 -12.22 -11.64 3.66
CA LEU A 102 -12.69 -12.32 4.87
C LEU A 102 -11.66 -13.31 5.42
N GLU A 103 -10.88 -13.97 4.55
CA GLU A 103 -9.86 -14.94 4.96
C GLU A 103 -8.54 -14.30 5.39
N SER A 104 -8.20 -13.11 4.88
CA SER A 104 -6.89 -12.48 5.11
C SER A 104 -6.82 -11.60 6.36
N ASP A 105 -7.94 -11.37 7.07
CA ASP A 105 -8.02 -10.45 8.22
C ASP A 105 -7.46 -9.03 7.97
N ILE A 106 -7.31 -8.64 6.70
CA ILE A 106 -6.62 -7.42 6.27
C ILE A 106 -7.23 -6.15 6.88
N ILE A 107 -8.56 -6.13 7.08
CA ILE A 107 -9.27 -5.00 7.69
C ILE A 107 -8.84 -4.81 9.15
N VAL A 108 -8.69 -5.91 9.90
CA VAL A 108 -8.27 -5.87 11.31
C VAL A 108 -6.81 -5.43 11.40
N GLU A 109 -5.96 -5.94 10.52
CA GLU A 109 -4.54 -5.57 10.46
C GLU A 109 -4.36 -4.07 10.19
N LEU A 110 -5.01 -3.53 9.15
CA LEU A 110 -4.98 -2.10 8.83
C LEU A 110 -5.47 -1.24 10.02
N PHE A 111 -6.51 -1.71 10.71
CA PHE A 111 -7.05 -1.02 11.87
C PHE A 111 -6.09 -1.01 13.05
N GLN A 112 -5.44 -2.14 13.36
CA GLN A 112 -4.42 -2.24 14.41
C GLN A 112 -3.18 -1.38 14.10
N LYS A 113 -2.81 -1.27 12.82
CA LYS A 113 -1.76 -0.35 12.33
C LYS A 113 -2.15 1.13 12.40
N LYS A 114 -3.38 1.45 12.82
CA LYS A 114 -3.97 2.81 12.85
C LYS A 114 -4.13 3.44 11.46
N TRP A 115 -4.19 2.61 10.41
CA TRP A 115 -4.46 3.05 9.04
C TRP A 115 -5.98 3.09 8.83
N TYR A 116 -6.62 3.98 9.59
CA TYR A 116 -8.07 4.03 9.69
C TYR A 116 -8.78 4.35 8.36
N PRO A 117 -8.30 5.29 7.52
CA PRO A 117 -8.92 5.53 6.22
C PRO A 117 -8.98 4.26 5.36
N GLU A 118 -7.88 3.52 5.28
CA GLU A 118 -7.73 2.30 4.49
C GLU A 118 -8.58 1.16 5.07
N ALA A 119 -8.54 0.96 6.38
CA ALA A 119 -9.35 -0.05 7.06
C ALA A 119 -10.86 0.19 6.85
N LEU A 120 -11.31 1.44 7.02
CA LEU A 120 -12.71 1.82 6.85
C LEU A 120 -13.13 1.77 5.37
N TYR A 121 -12.22 2.11 4.44
CA TYR A 121 -12.47 1.96 3.01
C TYR A 121 -12.64 0.50 2.61
N MET A 122 -11.77 -0.40 3.07
CA MET A 122 -11.88 -1.85 2.82
C MET A 122 -13.18 -2.41 3.39
N LEU A 123 -13.58 -1.99 4.59
CA LEU A 123 -14.85 -2.39 5.19
C LEU A 123 -16.06 -1.85 4.41
N GLY A 124 -16.00 -0.59 3.96
CA GLY A 124 -17.02 0.00 3.09
C GLY A 124 -17.14 -0.74 1.76
N MET A 125 -16.01 -1.11 1.16
CA MET A 125 -15.95 -1.92 -0.06
C MET A 125 -16.57 -3.30 0.14
N LEU A 126 -16.22 -3.98 1.22
CA LEU A 126 -16.77 -5.29 1.58
C LEU A 126 -18.30 -5.22 1.76
N ASP A 127 -18.79 -4.22 2.50
CA ASP A 127 -20.21 -4.00 2.74
C ASP A 127 -20.95 -3.65 1.43
N TYR A 128 -20.35 -2.80 0.58
CA TYR A 128 -20.88 -2.43 -0.73
C TYR A 128 -21.02 -3.65 -1.65
N LEU A 129 -19.95 -4.43 -1.82
CA LEU A 129 -19.97 -5.63 -2.66
C LEU A 129 -20.92 -6.69 -2.12
N SER A 130 -21.03 -6.82 -0.79
CA SER A 130 -22.01 -7.71 -0.17
C SER A 130 -23.44 -7.31 -0.51
N ARG A 131 -23.77 -6.01 -0.46
CA ARG A 131 -25.10 -5.50 -0.84
C ARG A 131 -25.39 -5.75 -2.32
N GLU A 132 -24.46 -5.43 -3.22
CA GLU A 132 -24.62 -5.64 -4.67
C GLU A 132 -24.84 -7.12 -5.02
N ASN A 133 -24.23 -8.04 -4.25
CA ASN A 133 -24.36 -9.48 -4.45
C ASN A 133 -25.44 -10.14 -3.57
N SER A 134 -26.29 -9.35 -2.88
CA SER A 134 -27.35 -9.84 -1.98
C SER A 134 -26.85 -10.78 -0.88
N LEU A 135 -25.64 -10.55 -0.39
CA LEU A 135 -24.99 -11.31 0.68
C LEU A 135 -25.23 -10.66 2.04
N PRO A 136 -25.33 -11.47 3.12
CA PRO A 136 -25.43 -10.94 4.47
C PRO A 136 -24.13 -10.25 4.89
N ILE A 137 -24.27 -9.16 5.66
CA ILE A 137 -23.12 -8.40 6.17
C ILE A 137 -22.35 -9.23 7.20
N CYS A 138 -21.03 -9.27 7.07
CA CYS A 138 -20.15 -9.92 8.04
C CYS A 138 -20.17 -9.18 9.40
N THR A 139 -20.50 -9.93 10.46
CA THR A 139 -20.63 -9.42 11.83
C THR A 139 -19.29 -9.27 12.55
N ASN A 140 -18.22 -9.92 12.08
CA ASN A 140 -16.89 -9.88 12.72
C ASN A 140 -16.30 -8.46 12.76
N TYR A 141 -16.68 -7.59 11.84
CA TYR A 141 -16.20 -6.20 11.77
C TYR A 141 -17.12 -5.19 12.46
N ASN A 142 -18.12 -5.62 13.23
CA ASN A 142 -19.09 -4.72 13.87
C ASN A 142 -18.44 -3.69 14.79
N ASP A 143 -17.33 -4.01 15.43
CA ASP A 143 -16.62 -3.07 16.30
C ASP A 143 -15.98 -1.93 15.50
N ILE A 144 -15.34 -2.28 14.38
CA ILE A 144 -14.76 -1.31 13.43
C ILE A 144 -15.88 -0.48 12.77
N ARG A 145 -17.03 -1.09 12.47
CA ARG A 145 -18.19 -0.46 11.83
C ARG A 145 -18.86 0.64 12.67
N ARG A 146 -18.54 0.72 13.97
CA ARG A 146 -19.00 1.79 14.87
C ARG A 146 -18.15 3.06 14.77
N HIS A 147 -16.99 2.97 14.12
CA HIS A 147 -16.05 4.08 14.01
C HIS A 147 -16.30 4.86 12.72
N LYS A 148 -15.86 6.12 12.68
CA LYS A 148 -15.90 6.99 11.51
C LYS A 148 -14.75 7.98 11.57
N LEU A 149 -14.29 8.47 10.42
CA LEU A 149 -13.23 9.48 10.39
C LEU A 149 -13.74 10.81 10.96
N ALA A 150 -12.88 11.55 11.65
CA ALA A 150 -13.24 12.84 12.24
C ALA A 150 -13.51 13.91 11.17
N GLN A 151 -12.77 13.85 10.07
CA GLN A 151 -12.92 14.74 8.91
C GLN A 151 -13.42 13.95 7.71
N VAL A 152 -14.20 14.62 6.87
CA VAL A 152 -14.69 14.04 5.62
C VAL A 152 -13.56 14.02 4.60
N VAL A 153 -13.29 12.84 4.04
CA VAL A 153 -12.31 12.63 2.99
C VAL A 153 -13.00 12.76 1.64
N TYR A 154 -12.55 13.73 0.85
CA TYR A 154 -13.03 13.97 -0.50
C TYR A 154 -12.02 13.48 -1.54
N PRO A 155 -12.48 13.00 -2.70
CA PRO A 155 -11.61 12.76 -3.84
C PRO A 155 -10.89 14.03 -4.28
N SER A 156 -9.67 13.86 -4.78
CA SER A 156 -8.80 14.94 -5.23
C SER A 156 -9.44 15.77 -6.35
N SER A 157 -10.20 15.12 -7.24
CA SER A 157 -10.98 15.78 -8.29
C SER A 157 -11.98 16.81 -7.72
N VAL A 158 -12.73 16.43 -6.69
CA VAL A 158 -13.72 17.28 -6.00
C VAL A 158 -13.02 18.46 -5.31
N LEU A 159 -11.90 18.21 -4.64
CA LEU A 159 -11.13 19.26 -3.96
C LEU A 159 -10.57 20.30 -4.95
N ILE A 160 -10.02 19.83 -6.08
CA ILE A 160 -9.50 20.71 -7.14
C ILE A 160 -10.64 21.54 -7.73
N GLN A 161 -11.77 20.91 -8.06
CA GLN A 161 -12.92 21.60 -8.63
C GLN A 161 -13.48 22.67 -7.68
N ALA A 162 -13.65 22.35 -6.40
CA ALA A 162 -14.08 23.30 -5.39
C ALA A 162 -13.10 24.49 -5.25
N ALA A 163 -11.79 24.23 -5.33
CA ALA A 163 -10.78 25.27 -5.27
C ALA A 163 -10.81 26.19 -6.49
N VAL A 164 -11.03 25.64 -7.69
CA VAL A 164 -11.14 26.41 -8.95
C VAL A 164 -12.44 27.22 -8.99
N MET A 165 -13.55 26.65 -8.54
CA MET A 165 -14.86 27.29 -8.56
C MET A 165 -15.08 28.24 -7.37
N HIS A 166 -14.19 28.22 -6.37
CA HIS A 166 -14.34 28.93 -5.10
C HIS A 166 -15.72 28.69 -4.44
N SER A 167 -16.28 27.49 -4.63
CA SER A 167 -17.61 27.11 -4.18
C SER A 167 -17.57 25.76 -3.47
N ASP A 168 -18.21 25.67 -2.32
CA ASP A 168 -18.38 24.43 -1.58
C ASP A 168 -19.58 23.60 -2.08
N GLU A 169 -20.37 24.12 -3.03
CA GLU A 169 -21.51 23.39 -3.63
C GLU A 169 -21.07 22.05 -4.23
N VAL A 170 -19.88 22.04 -4.85
CA VAL A 170 -19.28 20.82 -5.44
C VAL A 170 -19.03 19.74 -4.39
N LYS A 171 -18.67 20.12 -3.16
CA LYS A 171 -18.45 19.18 -2.06
C LYS A 171 -19.77 18.63 -1.54
N GLU A 172 -20.80 19.46 -1.45
CA GLU A 172 -22.13 19.03 -1.01
C GLU A 172 -22.80 18.11 -2.02
N GLU A 173 -22.68 18.41 -3.32
CA GLU A 173 -23.14 17.52 -4.40
C GLU A 173 -22.43 16.17 -4.35
N ALA A 174 -21.09 16.17 -4.22
CA ALA A 174 -20.32 14.94 -4.10
C ALA A 174 -20.74 14.11 -2.87
N ARG A 175 -21.05 14.76 -1.75
CA ARG A 175 -21.54 14.07 -0.55
C ARG A 175 -22.92 13.44 -0.77
N GLN A 176 -23.83 14.11 -1.48
CA GLN A 176 -25.17 13.59 -1.75
C GLN A 176 -25.14 12.38 -2.70
N ASN A 177 -24.19 12.37 -3.63
CA ASN A 177 -24.01 11.30 -4.60
C ASN A 177 -23.10 10.16 -4.11
N ALA A 178 -22.53 10.28 -2.90
CA ALA A 178 -21.62 9.29 -2.35
C ALA A 178 -22.34 7.97 -2.02
N ILE A 179 -21.64 6.86 -2.26
CA ILE A 179 -22.11 5.52 -1.93
C ILE A 179 -22.31 5.41 -0.40
N PRO A 180 -23.49 4.96 0.09
CA PRO A 180 -23.85 4.98 1.50
C PRO A 180 -22.86 4.25 2.43
N GLU A 181 -22.30 3.14 1.96
CA GLU A 181 -21.36 2.31 2.72
C GLU A 181 -20.06 3.04 3.05
N PHE A 182 -19.55 3.87 2.13
CA PHE A 182 -18.35 4.69 2.35
C PHE A 182 -18.69 5.98 3.09
N MET A 183 -19.82 6.59 2.77
CA MET A 183 -20.25 7.85 3.39
C MET A 183 -20.50 7.69 4.90
N ARG A 184 -20.92 6.50 5.35
CA ARG A 184 -21.02 6.13 6.77
C ARG A 184 -19.70 6.36 7.53
N PHE A 185 -18.56 6.20 6.85
CA PHE A 185 -17.22 6.37 7.41
C PHE A 185 -16.63 7.76 7.18
N ASN A 186 -17.41 8.70 6.66
CA ASN A 186 -16.97 10.02 6.20
C ASN A 186 -15.99 9.95 5.02
N ILE A 187 -16.13 8.95 4.15
CA ILE A 187 -15.38 8.83 2.91
C ILE A 187 -16.34 9.08 1.75
N VAL A 188 -16.09 10.13 0.98
CA VAL A 188 -16.87 10.44 -0.23
C VAL A 188 -16.29 9.60 -1.37
N GLU A 189 -17.03 8.57 -1.76
CA GLU A 189 -16.73 7.76 -2.92
C GLU A 189 -17.98 7.63 -3.78
N CYS A 190 -17.90 8.06 -5.04
CA CYS A 190 -19.06 8.15 -5.92
C CYS A 190 -19.09 6.98 -6.92
N GLU A 191 -17.92 6.47 -7.32
CA GLU A 191 -17.82 5.41 -8.31
C GLU A 191 -16.71 4.43 -7.96
N VAL A 192 -17.08 3.15 -7.78
CA VAL A 192 -16.12 2.06 -7.52
C VAL A 192 -15.81 1.27 -8.79
N ARG A 193 -16.70 1.27 -9.79
CA ARG A 193 -16.61 0.42 -11.00
C ARG A 193 -16.16 1.16 -12.27
N ASN A 194 -16.29 2.48 -12.31
CA ASN A 194 -15.92 3.30 -13.48
C ASN A 194 -14.56 3.98 -13.26
N ILE A 195 -13.48 3.21 -13.27
CA ILE A 195 -12.13 3.77 -13.36
C ILE A 195 -11.86 4.01 -14.85
N VAL A 196 -11.84 5.28 -15.26
CA VAL A 196 -11.49 5.71 -16.63
C VAL A 196 -9.98 5.90 -16.74
#